data_AF-A0AAW2KXF0-F1
#
_entry.id   AF-A0AAW2KXF0-F1
#
_cell.length_a   1.000
_cell.length_b   1.000
_cell.length_c   1.000
_cell.angle_alpha   90.00
_cell.angle_beta   90.00
_cell.angle_gamma   90.00
#
_symmetry.space_group_name_H-M   'P 1'
#
loop_
_entity.id
_entity.type
_entity.pdbx_description
1 polymer ?
#
loop_
_entity_poly.entity_id
_entity_poly.type
_entity_poly.pdbx_seq_one_letter_code
_entity_poly.pdbx_strand_id
1 'polypeptide(L)'
;MHMERLHRYSFALFPSIIITSALVSFALCLAAEFKKSKKDDLRLDGKLCYLPQSAAFELGIAAVIALCIAQVIGILFICRKLRPAEQNSGCKLRKPTASYSLLIFSWISFGIAVILMSGATSMSRGQHFGEGWLDGECYLVKDGVYVGSAVLGLLALGSTLGSAAITMTPRKAEENRRVHAQVEN
;
A
#
# COMPACT_ATOMS: atom_id res chain seq x y z
N MET A 1 -28.18 -4.42 20.35
CA MET A 1 -28.67 -4.07 19.00
C MET A 1 -28.00 -2.85 18.32
N HIS A 2 -27.91 -1.65 18.93
CA HIS A 2 -27.32 -0.46 18.25
C HIS A 2 -25.77 -0.52 18.11
N MET A 3 -25.08 -1.08 19.11
CA MET A 3 -23.61 -1.27 19.08
C MET A 3 -23.16 -2.38 18.11
N GLU A 4 -23.95 -3.43 17.93
CA GLU A 4 -23.65 -4.53 16.98
C GLU A 4 -23.78 -4.09 15.52
N ARG A 5 -24.70 -3.17 15.24
CA ARG A 5 -24.89 -2.60 13.90
C ARG A 5 -23.70 -1.72 13.50
N LEU A 6 -23.15 -0.94 14.45
CA LEU A 6 -21.97 -0.10 14.24
C LEU A 6 -20.71 -0.94 14.00
N HIS A 7 -20.52 -2.02 14.77
CA HIS A 7 -19.39 -2.94 14.61
C HIS A 7 -19.44 -3.71 13.28
N ARG A 8 -20.64 -4.11 12.84
CA ARG A 8 -20.84 -4.79 11.53
C ARG A 8 -20.59 -3.86 10.35
N TYR A 9 -21.03 -2.60 10.44
CA TYR A 9 -20.75 -1.58 9.42
C TYR A 9 -19.26 -1.25 9.36
N SER A 10 -18.62 -1.02 10.51
CA SER A 10 -17.20 -0.74 10.61
C SER A 10 -16.33 -1.88 10.05
N PHE A 11 -16.73 -3.14 10.27
CA PHE A 11 -16.03 -4.32 9.74
C PHE A 11 -16.07 -4.43 8.21
N ALA A 12 -17.15 -3.98 7.55
CA ALA A 12 -17.25 -3.97 6.09
C ALA A 12 -16.64 -2.71 5.44
N LEU A 13 -16.70 -1.57 6.15
CA LEU A 13 -16.19 -0.30 5.63
C LEU A 13 -14.66 -0.28 5.48
N PHE A 14 -13.90 -0.76 6.47
CA PHE A 14 -12.43 -0.75 6.40
C PHE A 14 -11.86 -1.52 5.20
N PRO A 15 -12.21 -2.79 4.94
CA PRO A 15 -11.71 -3.50 3.78
C PRO A 15 -12.17 -2.86 2.47
N SER A 16 -13.40 -2.32 2.42
CA SER A 16 -13.87 -1.57 1.25
C SER A 16 -12.98 -0.36 0.96
N ILE A 17 -12.70 0.47 1.98
CA ILE A 17 -11.82 1.64 1.83
C ILE A 17 -10.42 1.20 1.36
N ILE A 18 -9.83 0.19 2.02
CA ILE A 18 -8.50 -0.33 1.64
C ILE A 18 -8.47 -0.76 0.17
N ILE A 19 -9.45 -1.56 -0.26
CA ILE A 19 -9.52 -2.07 -1.65
C ILE A 19 -9.72 -0.91 -2.63
N THR A 20 -10.64 0.00 -2.35
CA THR A 20 -10.89 1.15 -3.25
C THR A 20 -9.66 2.05 -3.36
N SER A 21 -8.98 2.38 -2.25
CA SER A 21 -7.75 3.16 -2.27
C SER A 21 -6.62 2.46 -3.03
N ALA A 22 -6.51 1.13 -2.91
CA ALA A 22 -5.54 0.34 -3.67
C ALA A 22 -5.80 0.39 -5.18
N LEU A 23 -7.07 0.22 -5.59
CA LEU A 23 -7.47 0.28 -6.99
C LEU A 23 -7.26 1.68 -7.57
N VAL A 24 -7.57 2.72 -6.81
CA VAL A 24 -7.28 4.12 -7.20
C VAL A 24 -5.78 4.33 -7.37
N SER A 25 -4.96 3.91 -6.41
CA SER A 25 -3.49 4.00 -6.51
C SER A 25 -2.97 3.28 -7.76
N PHE A 26 -3.44 2.05 -8.02
CA PHE A 26 -3.06 1.27 -9.19
C PHE A 26 -3.46 1.96 -10.51
N ALA A 27 -4.69 2.45 -10.60
CA ALA A 27 -5.18 3.16 -11.79
C ALA A 27 -4.40 4.47 -12.03
N LEU A 28 -4.06 5.21 -10.97
CA LEU A 28 -3.24 6.42 -11.05
C LEU A 28 -1.82 6.11 -11.51
N CYS A 29 -1.20 5.02 -11.04
CA CYS A 29 0.10 4.58 -11.53
C CYS A 29 0.07 4.15 -13.00
N LEU A 30 -0.97 3.45 -13.45
CA LEU A 30 -1.14 3.15 -14.87
C LEU A 30 -1.27 4.43 -15.70
N ALA A 31 -2.12 5.36 -15.26
CA ALA A 31 -2.27 6.65 -15.93
C ALA A 31 -0.96 7.45 -15.95
N ALA A 32 -0.19 7.42 -14.86
CA ALA A 32 1.12 8.05 -14.78
C ALA A 32 2.13 7.41 -15.76
N GLU A 33 2.11 6.08 -15.92
CA GLU A 33 2.96 5.38 -16.88
C GLU A 33 2.68 5.84 -18.32
N PHE A 34 1.41 6.04 -18.69
CA PHE A 34 1.05 6.52 -20.01
C PHE A 34 1.31 8.02 -20.22
N LYS A 35 1.21 8.82 -19.16
CA LYS A 35 1.35 10.28 -19.24
C LYS A 35 2.75 10.80 -18.96
N LYS A 36 3.68 9.96 -18.49
CA LYS A 36 5.07 10.38 -18.21
C LYS A 36 5.74 10.93 -19.47
N SER A 37 6.69 11.85 -19.26
CA SER A 37 7.48 12.40 -20.36
C SER A 37 8.29 11.29 -21.03
N LYS A 38 8.32 11.30 -22.36
CA LYS A 38 9.08 10.36 -23.19
C LYS A 38 10.35 11.03 -23.73
N LYS A 39 11.18 10.23 -24.40
CA LYS A 39 12.37 10.75 -25.10
C LYS A 39 12.01 11.82 -26.12
N ASP A 40 10.84 11.72 -26.75
CA ASP A 40 10.37 12.67 -27.75
C ASP A 40 10.00 14.04 -27.15
N ASP A 41 9.75 14.11 -25.83
CA ASP A 41 9.44 15.35 -25.12
C ASP A 41 10.69 16.11 -24.65
N LEU A 42 11.88 15.50 -24.78
CA LEU A 42 13.14 16.16 -24.44
C LEU A 42 13.47 17.24 -25.46
N ARG A 43 13.73 18.45 -24.97
CA ARG A 43 14.28 19.54 -25.77
C ARG A 43 15.75 19.71 -25.45
N LEU A 44 16.59 19.59 -26.47
CA LEU A 44 18.04 19.76 -26.36
C LEU A 44 18.41 21.11 -26.98
N ASP A 45 19.13 21.92 -26.22
CA ASP A 45 19.73 23.18 -26.71
C ASP A 45 21.24 23.17 -26.42
N GLY A 46 22.01 22.77 -27.44
CA GLY A 46 23.45 22.56 -27.29
C GLY A 46 23.81 21.49 -26.25
N LYS A 47 24.39 21.90 -25.12
CA LYS A 47 24.71 21.03 -23.97
C LYS A 47 23.64 21.00 -22.89
N LEU A 48 22.60 21.83 -23.01
CA LEU A 48 21.57 21.97 -21.99
C LEU A 48 20.33 21.16 -22.38
N CYS A 49 19.69 20.55 -21.40
CA CYS A 49 18.48 19.76 -21.59
C CYS A 49 17.30 20.42 -20.87
N TYR A 50 16.12 20.32 -21.45
CA TYR A 50 14.86 20.77 -20.86
C TYR A 50 13.81 19.68 -20.98
N LEU A 51 13.10 19.42 -19.87
CA LEU A 51 11.98 18.50 -19.82
C LEU A 51 10.78 19.20 -19.19
N PRO A 52 9.65 19.34 -19.91
CA PRO A 52 8.45 19.93 -19.33
C PRO A 52 7.88 19.03 -18.23
N GLN A 53 7.22 19.65 -17.25
CA GLN A 53 6.49 18.91 -16.22
C GLN A 53 5.40 18.06 -16.86
N SER A 54 5.34 16.79 -16.48
CA SER A 54 4.32 15.86 -16.95
C SER A 54 3.17 15.72 -15.95
N ALA A 55 1.98 15.40 -16.45
CA ALA A 55 0.83 15.00 -15.62
C ALA A 55 1.11 13.75 -14.75
N ALA A 56 2.14 12.95 -15.07
CA ALA A 56 2.60 11.84 -14.24
C ALA A 56 3.09 12.28 -12.85
N PHE A 57 3.53 13.53 -12.71
CA PHE A 57 3.90 14.10 -11.41
C PHE A 57 2.70 14.12 -10.44
N GLU A 58 1.60 14.76 -10.84
CA GLU A 58 0.41 14.89 -9.99
C GLU A 58 -0.25 13.53 -9.74
N LEU A 59 -0.34 12.70 -10.77
CA LEU A 59 -0.90 11.34 -10.67
C LEU A 59 -0.05 10.47 -9.74
N GLY A 60 1.29 10.58 -9.82
CA GLY A 60 2.22 9.87 -8.96
C GLY A 60 2.08 10.26 -7.49
N ILE A 61 1.95 11.55 -7.19
CA ILE A 61 1.70 12.03 -5.81
C ILE A 61 0.38 11.46 -5.28
N ALA A 62 -0.70 11.58 -6.06
CA ALA A 62 -2.01 11.06 -5.67
C ALA A 62 -1.98 9.53 -5.45
N ALA A 63 -1.24 8.79 -6.29
CA ALA A 63 -1.07 7.35 -6.15
C ALA A 63 -0.36 6.95 -4.85
N VAL A 64 0.72 7.67 -4.49
CA VAL A 64 1.44 7.46 -3.23
C VAL A 64 0.55 7.73 -2.03
N ILE A 65 -0.21 8.83 -2.03
CA ILE A 65 -1.13 9.17 -0.95
C ILE A 65 -2.19 8.07 -0.78
N ALA A 66 -2.80 7.62 -1.88
CA ALA A 66 -3.80 6.57 -1.86
C ALA A 66 -3.23 5.24 -1.32
N LEU A 67 -2.01 4.87 -1.71
CA LEU A 67 -1.34 3.67 -1.21
C LEU A 67 -1.01 3.77 0.29
N CYS A 68 -0.51 4.92 0.75
CA CYS A 68 -0.23 5.18 2.16
C CYS A 68 -1.50 5.06 3.02
N ILE A 69 -2.63 5.62 2.55
CA ILE A 69 -3.93 5.49 3.24
C ILE A 69 -4.32 4.02 3.36
N ALA A 70 -4.24 3.25 2.26
CA ALA A 70 -4.58 1.83 2.25
C ALA A 70 -3.71 1.04 3.25
N GLN A 71 -2.39 1.27 3.25
CA GLN A 71 -1.45 0.55 4.11
C GLN A 71 -1.64 0.91 5.60
N VAL A 72 -1.82 2.20 5.92
CA VAL A 72 -2.05 2.68 7.30
C VAL A 72 -3.37 2.16 7.87
N ILE A 73 -4.45 2.20 7.09
CA ILE A 73 -5.75 1.66 7.53
C ILE A 73 -5.65 0.13 7.71
N GLY A 74 -4.93 -0.56 6.82
CA GLY A 74 -4.68 -2.00 6.91
C GLY A 74 -4.00 -2.39 8.22
N ILE A 75 -2.92 -1.72 8.61
CA ILE A 75 -2.24 -1.99 9.88
C ILE A 75 -3.11 -1.64 11.10
N LEU A 76 -3.84 -0.51 11.07
CA LEU A 76 -4.74 -0.13 12.16
C LEU A 76 -5.86 -1.16 12.36
N PHE A 77 -6.40 -1.71 11.27
CA PHE A 77 -7.41 -2.76 11.31
C PHE A 77 -6.88 -4.03 11.97
N ILE A 78 -5.66 -4.44 11.61
CA ILE A 78 -4.95 -5.57 12.22
C ILE A 78 -4.73 -5.31 13.71
N CYS A 79 -4.14 -4.17 14.09
CA CYS A 79 -3.89 -3.81 15.49
C CYS A 79 -5.16 -3.80 16.36
N ARG A 80 -6.28 -3.26 15.84
CA ARG A 80 -7.57 -3.30 16.55
C ARG A 80 -8.06 -4.73 16.80
N LYS A 81 -7.83 -5.64 15.86
CA LYS A 81 -8.23 -7.04 15.95
C LYS A 81 -7.22 -7.91 16.69
N LEU A 82 -5.99 -7.47 16.90
CA LEU A 82 -5.00 -8.11 17.77
C LEU A 82 -5.10 -7.68 19.24
N ARG A 83 -5.92 -6.67 19.59
CA ARG A 83 -6.07 -6.26 20.98
C ARG A 83 -6.48 -7.47 21.85
N PRO A 84 -5.72 -7.79 22.92
CA PRO A 84 -6.05 -8.90 23.79
C PRO A 84 -7.39 -8.59 24.46
N ALA A 85 -8.35 -9.50 24.33
CA ALA A 85 -9.29 -9.68 25.45
C ALA A 85 -8.44 -10.36 26.53
N GLU A 86 -8.45 -9.82 27.74
CA GLU A 86 -7.73 -10.42 28.86
C GLU A 86 -7.97 -11.94 28.96
N GLN A 87 -6.93 -12.60 29.46
CA GLN A 87 -6.95 -13.88 30.16
C GLN A 87 -6.52 -15.14 29.40
N ASN A 88 -5.35 -15.61 29.85
CA ASN A 88 -4.95 -16.98 30.14
C ASN A 88 -5.66 -18.10 29.36
N SER A 89 -4.92 -18.74 28.47
CA SER A 89 -4.73 -20.20 28.54
C SER A 89 -3.74 -20.61 27.47
N GLY A 90 -2.69 -21.32 27.89
CA GLY A 90 -1.72 -21.90 26.98
C GLY A 90 -2.39 -22.82 25.96
N CYS A 91 -2.14 -22.56 24.68
CA CYS A 91 -2.27 -23.59 23.66
C CYS A 91 -1.25 -23.31 22.57
N LYS A 92 -0.39 -24.31 22.31
CA LYS A 92 0.61 -24.33 21.24
C LYS A 92 -0.06 -24.05 19.89
N LEU A 93 -0.09 -22.79 19.47
CA LEU A 93 -0.50 -22.44 18.12
C LEU A 93 0.75 -22.24 17.27
N ARG A 94 1.19 -23.31 16.61
CA ARG A 94 2.15 -23.24 15.50
C ARG A 94 1.53 -22.40 14.39
N LYS A 95 1.70 -21.07 14.42
CA LYS A 95 1.59 -20.11 13.28
C LYS A 95 1.85 -18.59 13.56
N PRO A 96 2.42 -18.10 14.69
CA PRO A 96 2.77 -16.67 14.79
C PRO A 96 3.84 -16.25 13.77
N THR A 97 4.72 -17.18 13.37
CA THR A 97 5.81 -16.91 12.43
C THR A 97 5.32 -16.50 11.04
N ALA A 98 4.34 -17.22 10.47
CA ALA A 98 3.88 -16.95 9.10
C ALA A 98 3.15 -15.61 8.96
N SER A 99 2.31 -15.25 9.94
CA SER A 99 1.63 -13.94 9.97
C SER A 99 2.64 -12.80 10.13
N TYR A 100 3.63 -12.96 11.01
CA TYR A 100 4.68 -11.96 11.21
C TYR A 100 5.56 -11.80 9.96
N SER A 101 5.96 -12.90 9.31
CA SER A 101 6.72 -12.87 8.06
C SER A 101 5.98 -12.12 6.95
N LEU A 102 4.66 -12.33 6.79
CA LEU A 102 3.85 -11.61 5.81
C LEU A 102 3.74 -10.11 6.12
N LEU A 103 3.71 -9.72 7.40
CA LEU A 103 3.73 -8.31 7.78
C LEU A 103 5.07 -7.67 7.43
N ILE A 104 6.20 -8.30 7.76
CA ILE A 104 7.53 -7.79 7.39
C ILE A 104 7.63 -7.64 5.87
N PHE A 105 7.26 -8.70 5.13
CA PHE A 105 7.28 -8.68 3.67
C PHE A 105 6.39 -7.57 3.10
N SER A 106 5.23 -7.34 3.71
CA SER A 106 4.34 -6.23 3.35
C SER A 106 5.01 -4.88 3.51
N TRP A 107 5.66 -4.63 4.65
CA TRP A 107 6.29 -3.33 4.92
C TRP A 107 7.50 -3.07 4.03
N ILE A 108 8.30 -4.11 3.74
CA ILE A 108 9.40 -4.02 2.79
C ILE A 108 8.87 -3.70 1.40
N SER A 109 7.87 -4.44 0.92
CA SER A 109 7.28 -4.23 -0.40
C SER A 109 6.67 -2.82 -0.53
N PHE A 110 5.97 -2.37 0.52
CA PHE A 110 5.42 -1.01 0.59
C PHE A 110 6.50 0.05 0.55
N GLY A 111 7.58 -0.10 1.33
CA GLY A 111 8.71 0.84 1.35
C GLY A 111 9.36 0.94 -0.03
N ILE A 112 9.63 -0.19 -0.68
CA ILE A 112 10.19 -0.21 -2.05
C ILE A 112 9.22 0.45 -3.04
N ALA A 113 7.92 0.14 -2.96
CA ALA A 113 6.92 0.76 -3.82
C ALA A 113 6.90 2.29 -3.68
N VAL A 114 6.88 2.80 -2.45
CA VAL A 114 6.86 4.25 -2.18
C VAL A 114 8.14 4.92 -2.66
N ILE A 115 9.32 4.31 -2.47
CA ILE A 115 10.59 4.85 -2.97
C ILE A 115 10.58 4.94 -4.49
N LEU A 116 10.16 3.87 -5.18
CA LEU A 116 10.09 3.84 -6.64
C LEU A 116 9.07 4.85 -7.18
N MET A 117 7.88 4.93 -6.60
CA MET A 117 6.87 5.91 -6.99
C MET A 117 7.35 7.34 -6.75
N SER A 118 7.96 7.62 -5.61
CA SER A 118 8.44 8.96 -5.26
C SER A 118 9.60 9.39 -6.15
N GLY A 119 10.52 8.47 -6.46
CA GLY A 119 11.60 8.70 -7.41
C GLY A 119 11.07 9.00 -8.82
N ALA A 120 10.18 8.16 -9.33
CA ALA A 120 9.55 8.34 -10.64
C ALA A 120 8.75 9.65 -10.71
N THR A 121 7.99 9.94 -9.67
CA THR A 121 7.23 11.19 -9.52
C THR A 121 8.17 12.40 -9.54
N SER A 122 9.23 12.38 -8.72
CA SER A 122 10.21 13.47 -8.65
C SER A 122 10.88 13.73 -10.00
N MET A 123 11.26 12.66 -10.73
CA MET A 123 11.80 12.77 -12.09
C MET A 123 10.80 13.35 -13.10
N SER A 124 9.49 13.14 -12.88
CA SER A 124 8.42 13.65 -13.76
C SER A 124 8.09 15.13 -13.54
N ARG A 125 8.72 15.77 -12.55
CA ARG A 125 8.68 17.22 -12.37
C ARG A 125 9.40 17.91 -13.53
N GLY A 126 9.03 19.15 -13.84
CA GLY A 126 9.72 19.92 -14.87
C GLY A 126 11.20 20.12 -14.53
N GLN A 127 12.08 19.87 -15.50
CA GLN A 127 13.53 20.02 -15.41
C GLN A 127 13.92 21.18 -16.34
N HIS A 128 14.33 22.31 -15.77
CA HIS A 128 14.75 23.49 -16.52
C HIS A 128 16.21 23.36 -16.98
N PHE A 129 16.62 24.16 -17.96
CA PHE A 129 17.99 24.14 -18.50
C PHE A 129 19.03 24.35 -17.39
N GLY A 130 19.95 23.40 -17.26
CA GLY A 130 21.01 23.44 -16.23
C GLY A 130 20.55 23.10 -14.81
N GLU A 131 19.24 22.94 -14.59
CA GLU A 131 18.62 22.47 -13.36
C GLU A 131 17.99 21.08 -13.56
N GLY A 132 18.74 20.20 -14.24
CA GLY A 132 18.37 18.79 -14.36
C GLY A 132 18.20 18.12 -12.99
N TRP A 133 17.53 16.97 -12.97
CA TRP A 133 17.10 16.33 -11.72
C TRP A 133 18.25 15.89 -10.81
N LEU A 134 19.36 15.42 -11.40
CA LEU A 134 20.59 15.07 -10.68
C LEU A 134 21.79 15.56 -11.49
N ASP A 135 22.76 16.19 -10.84
CA ASP A 135 24.00 16.68 -11.48
C ASP A 135 23.80 17.64 -12.67
N GLY A 136 22.63 18.29 -12.76
CA GLY A 136 22.28 19.18 -13.87
C GLY A 136 21.84 18.46 -15.15
N GLU A 137 21.78 17.11 -15.13
CA GLU A 137 21.37 16.27 -16.25
C GLU A 137 19.88 15.92 -16.20
N CYS A 138 19.26 15.73 -17.37
CA CYS A 138 17.84 15.39 -17.47
C CYS A 138 17.63 13.88 -17.35
N TYR A 139 16.74 13.48 -16.45
CA TYR A 139 16.41 12.08 -16.20
C TYR A 139 14.98 11.78 -16.61
N LEU A 140 14.82 10.68 -17.34
CA LEU A 140 13.53 10.13 -17.75
C LEU A 140 13.17 8.91 -16.92
N VAL A 141 11.90 8.81 -16.55
CA VAL A 141 11.36 7.64 -15.85
C VAL A 141 11.36 6.44 -16.80
N LYS A 142 12.09 5.38 -16.41
CA LYS A 142 12.14 4.13 -17.16
C LYS A 142 10.75 3.49 -17.29
N ASP A 143 10.52 2.83 -18.42
CA ASP A 143 9.29 2.06 -18.68
C ASP A 143 9.04 0.97 -17.65
N GLY A 144 7.81 0.97 -17.13
CA GLY A 144 7.31 0.02 -16.16
C GLY A 144 7.62 0.36 -14.70
N VAL A 145 8.23 1.51 -14.38
CA VAL A 145 8.50 1.86 -12.97
C VAL A 145 7.22 2.16 -12.20
N TYR A 146 6.25 2.87 -12.79
CA TYR A 146 4.95 3.10 -12.12
C TYR A 146 4.14 1.81 -12.02
N VAL A 147 4.13 1.00 -13.09
CA VAL A 147 3.42 -0.29 -13.06
C VAL A 147 4.04 -1.26 -12.05
N GLY A 148 5.37 -1.40 -12.05
CA GLY A 148 6.09 -2.27 -11.13
C GLY A 148 5.91 -1.86 -9.67
N SER A 149 5.97 -0.55 -9.39
CA SER A 149 5.69 -0.05 -8.03
C SER A 149 4.23 -0.25 -7.62
N ALA A 150 3.27 -0.12 -8.54
CA ALA A 150 1.87 -0.43 -8.27
C ALA A 150 1.65 -1.92 -7.93
N VAL A 151 2.32 -2.83 -8.65
CA VAL A 151 2.29 -4.27 -8.36
C VAL A 151 2.89 -4.56 -6.98
N LEU A 152 4.02 -3.95 -6.63
CA LEU A 152 4.60 -4.06 -5.29
C LEU A 152 3.66 -3.54 -4.20
N GLY A 153 2.93 -2.45 -4.48
CA GLY A 153 1.88 -1.94 -3.60
C GLY A 153 0.73 -2.94 -3.40
N LEU A 154 0.26 -3.59 -4.45
CA LEU A 154 -0.75 -4.66 -4.36
C LEU A 154 -0.23 -5.87 -3.57
N LEU A 155 1.03 -6.26 -3.77
CA LEU A 155 1.67 -7.33 -3.01
C LEU A 155 1.78 -6.99 -1.52
N ALA A 156 2.10 -5.74 -1.18
CA ALA A 156 2.12 -5.27 0.19
C ALA A 156 0.73 -5.39 0.83
N LEU A 157 -0.30 -4.84 0.18
CA LEU A 157 -1.67 -4.88 0.69
C LEU A 157 -2.22 -6.30 0.80
N GLY A 158 -1.97 -7.14 -0.21
CA GLY A 158 -2.34 -8.55 -0.20
C GLY A 158 -1.69 -9.30 0.97
N SER A 159 -0.42 -9.01 1.26
CA SER A 159 0.31 -9.61 2.38
C SER A 159 -0.22 -9.13 3.74
N THR A 160 -0.59 -7.85 3.85
CA THR A 160 -1.26 -7.28 5.03
C THR A 160 -2.60 -7.99 5.29
N LEU A 161 -3.46 -8.08 4.27
CA LEU A 161 -4.76 -8.76 4.37
C LEU A 161 -4.61 -10.26 4.66
N GLY A 162 -3.64 -10.93 4.03
CA GLY A 162 -3.32 -12.33 4.28
C GLY A 162 -2.88 -12.57 5.72
N SER A 163 -2.03 -11.70 6.26
CA SER A 163 -1.63 -11.76 7.67
C SER A 163 -2.82 -11.56 8.63
N ALA A 164 -3.71 -10.63 8.29
CA ALA A 164 -4.95 -10.42 9.04
C ALA A 164 -5.82 -11.67 9.05
N ALA A 165 -6.04 -12.30 7.89
CA ALA A 165 -6.84 -13.53 7.76
C ALA A 165 -6.26 -14.70 8.55
N ILE A 166 -4.93 -14.90 8.50
CA ILE A 166 -4.23 -15.94 9.26
C ILE A 166 -4.38 -15.71 10.77
N THR A 167 -4.35 -14.46 11.23
CA THR A 167 -4.50 -14.14 12.66
C THR A 167 -5.94 -14.27 13.14
N MET A 168 -6.92 -13.95 12.30
CA MET A 168 -8.34 -13.99 12.67
C MET A 168 -8.93 -15.40 12.73
N THR A 169 -8.46 -16.33 11.89
CA THR A 169 -9.05 -17.68 11.79
C THR A 169 -8.94 -18.48 13.09
N PRO A 170 -7.77 -18.55 13.76
CA PRO A 170 -7.63 -19.25 15.04
C PRO A 170 -8.40 -18.55 16.18
N ARG A 171 -8.39 -17.21 16.21
CA ARG A 171 -9.09 -16.42 17.24
C ARG A 171 -10.60 -16.68 17.22
N LYS A 172 -11.20 -16.77 16.02
CA LYS A 172 -12.63 -17.08 15.86
C LYS A 172 -12.97 -18.50 16.33
N ALA A 173 -12.09 -19.46 16.06
CA ALA A 173 -12.27 -20.84 16.52
C ALA A 173 -12.19 -20.94 18.06
N GLU A 174 -11.27 -20.20 18.68
CA GLU A 174 -11.14 -20.15 20.14
C GLU A 174 -12.35 -19.45 20.81
N GLU A 175 -12.81 -18.33 20.27
CA GLU A 175 -14.01 -17.62 20.75
C GLU A 175 -15.25 -18.51 20.71
N ASN A 176 -15.52 -19.16 19.58
CA ASN A 176 -16.65 -20.10 19.46
C ASN A 176 -16.55 -21.24 20.47
N ARG A 177 -15.35 -21.81 20.70
CA ARG A 177 -15.16 -22.88 21.69
C ARG A 177 -15.49 -22.39 23.11
N ARG A 178 -15.05 -21.18 23.50
CA ARG A 178 -15.35 -20.61 24.83
C ARG A 178 -16.85 -20.39 25.03
N VAL A 179 -17.57 -19.93 24.01
CA VAL A 179 -19.03 -19.75 24.06
C VAL A 179 -19.75 -21.07 24.31
N HIS A 180 -19.38 -22.15 23.59
CA HIS A 180 -19.99 -23.47 23.82
C HIS A 180 -19.76 -23.98 25.25
N ALA A 181 -18.56 -23.78 25.80
CA ALA A 181 -18.25 -24.22 27.17
C ALA A 181 -19.03 -23.46 28.26
N GLN A 182 -19.49 -22.22 28.02
CA GLN A 182 -20.31 -21.46 28.96
C GLN A 182 -21.81 -21.79 28.90
N VAL A 183 -22.29 -22.40 27.81
CA VAL A 183 -23.71 -22.75 27.65
C VAL A 183 -24.02 -24.13 28.26
N GLU A 184 -23.01 -24.97 28.44
CA GLU A 184 -23.13 -26.33 28.99
C GLU A 184 -23.02 -26.38 30.53
N ASN A 185 -22.86 -25.23 31.19
CA ASN A 185 -22.64 -25.08 32.64
C ASN A 185 -23.74 -24.23 33.28
#